data_AF-A0A972MZ24-F1
#
_entry.id   AF-A0A972MZ24-F1
#
_cell.length_a   1.000
_cell.length_b   1.000
_cell.length_c   1.000
_cell.angle_alpha   90.00
_cell.angle_beta   90.00
_cell.angle_gamma   90.00
#
_symmetry.space_group_name_H-M   'P 1'
#
loop_
_entity.id
_entity.type
_entity.pdbx_description
1 polymer ?
#
loop_
_entity_poly.entity_id
_entity_poly.type
_entity_poly.pdbx_seq_one_letter_code
_entity_poly.pdbx_strand_id
1 'polypeptide(L)'
;MKVKLLKKEYELFSPWEKKFDKIVTPFEDFLHSQTTTGLVLMFMTIVALFLANSAYSEAYQHFFHTHLSITLGNLSIDHSIHHWINDG
;
A
#
# COMPACT_ATOMS: atom_id res chain seq x y z
N MET A 1 -29.40 16.07 32.19
CA MET A 1 -29.91 15.70 30.84
C MET A 1 -29.00 16.11 29.66
N LYS A 2 -27.92 16.89 29.84
CA LYS A 2 -27.04 17.34 28.73
C LYS A 2 -25.89 16.39 28.35
N VAL A 3 -25.41 15.56 29.28
CA VAL A 3 -24.26 14.65 29.05
C VAL A 3 -24.57 13.53 28.04
N LYS A 4 -25.82 13.04 28.00
CA LYS A 4 -26.26 12.06 27.00
C LYS A 4 -26.40 12.63 25.59
N LEU A 5 -26.61 13.95 25.46
CA LEU A 5 -26.75 14.62 24.16
C LEU A 5 -25.39 14.82 23.50
N LEU A 6 -24.36 15.19 24.28
CA LEU A 6 -22.98 15.30 23.78
C LEU A 6 -22.44 13.96 23.27
N LYS A 7 -22.70 12.85 23.96
CA LYS A 7 -22.23 11.51 23.53
C LYS A 7 -22.86 11.05 22.21
N LYS A 8 -24.08 11.52 21.90
CA LYS A 8 -24.81 11.18 20.66
C LYS A 8 -24.27 11.93 19.43
N GLU A 9 -23.63 13.08 19.62
CA GLU A 9 -22.98 13.85 18.55
C GLU A 9 -21.58 13.30 18.19
N TYR A 10 -20.90 12.62 19.13
CA TYR A 10 -19.64 11.91 18.84
C TYR A 10 -19.84 10.52 18.20
N GLU A 11 -21.07 9.99 18.14
CA GLU A 11 -21.40 8.82 17.32
C GLU A 11 -21.67 9.19 15.86
N LEU A 12 -20.89 10.13 15.31
CA LEU A 12 -20.73 10.33 13.87
C LEU A 12 -19.94 9.15 13.30
N PHE A 13 -20.54 7.95 13.35
CA PHE A 13 -20.06 6.75 12.67
C PHE A 13 -20.11 7.05 11.18
N SER A 14 -18.98 7.47 10.61
CA SER A 14 -18.93 7.79 9.19
C SER A 14 -19.10 6.46 8.43
N PRO A 15 -20.01 6.36 7.44
CA PRO A 15 -20.21 5.11 6.70
C PRO A 15 -18.93 4.60 6.02
N TRP A 16 -17.97 5.50 5.80
CA TRP A 16 -16.65 5.22 5.25
C TRP A 16 -15.71 4.56 6.25
N GLU A 17 -15.78 4.90 7.54
CA GLU A 17 -15.04 4.23 8.63
C GLU A 17 -15.38 2.75 8.69
N LYS A 18 -16.67 2.38 8.66
CA LYS A 18 -17.07 0.96 8.63
C LYS A 18 -16.57 0.19 7.40
N LYS A 19 -16.33 0.87 6.27
CA LYS A 19 -15.74 0.24 5.08
C LYS A 19 -14.22 0.16 5.21
N PHE A 20 -13.60 1.17 5.81
CA PHE A 20 -12.18 1.24 6.08
C PHE A 20 -11.75 0.19 7.12
N ASP A 21 -12.48 0.06 8.22
CA ASP A 21 -12.26 -0.94 9.27
C ASP A 21 -12.30 -2.37 8.72
N LYS A 22 -13.20 -2.63 7.76
CA LYS A 22 -13.28 -3.94 7.08
C LYS A 22 -12.01 -4.31 6.31
N ILE A 23 -11.17 -3.34 5.93
CA ILE A 23 -9.91 -3.56 5.23
C ILE A 23 -8.74 -3.48 6.22
N VAL A 24 -8.79 -2.53 7.16
CA VAL A 24 -7.69 -2.21 8.07
C VAL A 24 -7.57 -3.24 9.18
N THR A 25 -8.68 -3.66 9.81
CA THR A 25 -8.61 -4.63 10.92
C THR A 25 -7.98 -5.96 10.50
N PRO A 26 -8.36 -6.58 9.35
CA PRO A 26 -7.67 -7.79 8.88
C PRO A 26 -6.21 -7.57 8.51
N PHE A 27 -5.86 -6.39 8.02
CA PHE A 27 -4.47 -6.02 7.70
C PHE A 27 -3.63 -5.86 8.97
N GLU A 28 -4.17 -5.20 10.00
CA GLU A 28 -3.53 -5.09 11.32
C GLU A 28 -3.34 -6.45 11.97
N ASP A 29 -4.34 -7.33 11.90
CA ASP A 29 -4.25 -8.71 12.38
C ASP A 29 -3.17 -9.51 11.63
N PHE A 30 -3.06 -9.31 10.31
CA PHE A 30 -2.01 -9.89 9.49
C PHE A 30 -0.62 -9.39 9.91
N LEU A 31 -0.45 -8.09 10.12
CA LEU A 31 0.81 -7.49 10.58
C LEU A 31 1.20 -7.97 11.98
N HIS A 32 0.23 -8.12 12.89
CA HIS A 32 0.46 -8.69 14.21
C HIS A 32 0.84 -10.18 14.16
N SER A 33 0.44 -10.89 13.10
CA SER A 33 0.94 -12.24 12.82
C SER A 33 2.37 -12.21 12.28
N GLN A 34 3.33 -12.08 13.20
CA GLN A 34 4.77 -11.98 12.89
C GLN A 34 5.27 -13.10 11.97
N THR A 35 4.86 -14.35 12.22
CA THR A 35 5.28 -15.50 11.40
C THR A 35 4.70 -15.45 9.99
N THR A 36 3.42 -15.08 9.84
CA THR A 36 2.77 -15.02 8.52
C THR A 36 3.37 -13.90 7.67
N THR A 37 3.60 -12.71 8.26
CA THR A 37 4.24 -11.60 7.55
C THR A 37 5.65 -11.95 7.12
N GLY A 38 6.44 -12.61 7.97
CA GLY A 38 7.79 -13.07 7.64
C GLY A 38 7.81 -14.09 6.48
N LEU A 39 6.87 -15.05 6.48
CA LEU A 39 6.74 -16.02 5.39
C LEU A 39 6.36 -15.36 4.06
N VAL A 40 5.43 -14.40 4.09
CA VAL A 40 5.04 -13.65 2.88
C VAL A 40 6.21 -12.84 2.34
N LEU A 41 6.97 -12.15 3.20
CA LEU A 41 8.16 -11.40 2.78
C LEU A 41 9.22 -12.31 2.16
N MET A 42 9.51 -13.45 2.80
CA MET A 42 10.44 -14.44 2.27
C MET A 42 9.99 -14.95 0.90
N PHE A 43 8.71 -15.30 0.76
CA PHE A 43 8.15 -15.75 -0.49
C PHE A 43 8.25 -14.67 -1.59
N MET A 44 7.87 -13.42 -1.30
CA MET A 44 8.02 -12.30 -2.23
C MET A 44 9.49 -12.08 -2.63
N THR A 45 10.42 -12.25 -1.70
CA THR A 45 11.87 -12.14 -1.97
C THR A 45 12.33 -13.22 -2.94
N ILE A 46 11.91 -14.47 -2.73
CA ILE A 46 12.22 -15.59 -3.64
C ILE A 46 11.64 -15.32 -5.03
N VAL A 47 10.40 -14.84 -5.12
CA VAL A 47 9.77 -14.47 -6.40
C VAL A 47 10.54 -13.35 -7.09
N ALA A 48 10.93 -12.30 -6.37
CA ALA A 48 11.70 -11.19 -6.93
C ALA A 48 13.06 -11.67 -7.46
N LEU A 49 13.79 -12.49 -6.69
CA LEU A 49 15.06 -13.08 -7.13
C LEU A 49 14.88 -13.98 -8.36
N PHE A 50 13.82 -14.79 -8.39
CA PHE A 50 13.51 -15.64 -9.54
C PHE A 50 13.25 -14.81 -10.81
N LEU A 51 12.42 -13.76 -10.71
CA LEU A 51 12.12 -12.89 -11.85
C LEU A 51 13.37 -12.16 -12.35
N ALA A 52 14.19 -11.63 -11.43
CA ALA A 52 15.41 -10.90 -11.77
C ALA A 52 16.51 -11.77 -12.41
N ASN A 53 16.55 -13.07 -12.12
CA ASN A 53 17.59 -14.00 -12.60
C ASN A 53 17.10 -14.98 -13.70
N SER A 54 15.86 -14.83 -14.18
CA SER A 54 15.29 -15.70 -15.23
C SER A 54 15.19 -14.99 -16.58
N ALA A 55 14.63 -15.67 -17.59
CA ALA A 55 14.35 -15.08 -18.90
C ALA A 55 13.41 -13.85 -18.85
N TYR A 56 12.71 -13.63 -17.72
CA TYR A 56 11.88 -12.46 -17.48
C TYR A 56 12.67 -11.24 -16.95
N SER A 57 13.98 -11.35 -16.75
CA SER A 57 14.81 -10.29 -16.17
C SER A 57 14.70 -8.97 -16.93
N GLU A 58 14.71 -9.01 -18.26
CA GLU A 58 14.57 -7.81 -19.09
C GLU A 58 13.20 -7.14 -18.90
N ALA A 59 12.12 -7.92 -18.91
CA ALA A 59 10.77 -7.41 -18.66
C ALA A 59 10.61 -6.86 -17.23
N TYR A 60 11.22 -7.53 -16.25
CA TYR A 60 11.26 -7.10 -14.85
C TYR A 60 11.98 -5.76 -14.71
N GLN A 61 13.16 -5.61 -15.31
CA GLN A 61 13.91 -4.35 -15.30
C GLN A 61 13.17 -3.23 -16.03
N HIS A 62 12.61 -3.51 -17.22
CA HIS A 62 11.87 -2.53 -18.00
C HIS A 62 10.63 -2.02 -17.24
N PHE A 63 9.93 -2.91 -16.52
CA PHE A 63 8.81 -2.51 -15.67
C PHE A 63 9.25 -1.47 -14.63
N PHE A 64 10.31 -1.72 -13.86
CA PHE A 64 10.77 -0.77 -12.85
C PHE A 64 11.36 0.53 -13.41
N HIS A 65 11.90 0.51 -14.64
CA HIS A 65 12.38 1.69 -15.35
C HIS A 65 11.30 2.43 -16.14
N THR A 66 10.06 1.94 -16.16
CA THR A 66 8.97 2.64 -16.83
C THR A 66 8.73 3.99 -16.14
N HIS A 67 8.70 5.07 -16.92
CA HIS A 67 8.47 6.41 -16.41
C HIS A 67 6.98 6.67 -16.22
N LEU A 68 6.62 7.12 -15.02
CA LEU A 68 5.29 7.61 -14.70
C LEU A 68 5.40 9.08 -14.36
N SER A 69 4.70 9.92 -15.13
CA SER A 69 4.74 11.37 -14.96
C SER A 69 3.36 11.88 -14.56
N ILE A 70 3.30 12.72 -13.52
CA ILE A 70 2.09 13.40 -13.06
C ILE A 70 2.28 14.90 -13.27
N THR A 71 1.40 15.51 -14.07
CA THR A 71 1.47 16.93 -14.42
C THR A 71 0.20 17.66 -13.98
N LEU A 72 0.36 18.74 -13.21
CA LEU A 72 -0.71 19.68 -12.85
C LEU A 72 -0.29 21.10 -13.24
N GLY A 73 -0.84 21.60 -14.34
CA GLY A 73 -0.48 22.91 -14.88
C GLY A 73 1.00 22.96 -15.26
N ASN A 74 1.78 23.81 -14.58
CA ASN A 74 3.23 23.94 -14.82
C ASN A 74 4.08 23.04 -13.90
N LEU A 75 3.46 22.36 -12.93
CA LEU A 75 4.15 21.42 -12.07
C LEU A 75 4.15 20.04 -12.73
N SER A 76 5.33 19.47 -12.93
CA SER A 76 5.48 18.11 -13.45
C SER A 76 6.46 17.34 -12.57
N ILE A 77 6.07 16.13 -12.19
CA ILE A 77 6.92 15.16 -11.51
C ILE A 77 7.03 13.97 -12.46
N ASP A 78 8.26 13.62 -12.84
CA ASP A 78 8.57 12.52 -13.75
C ASP A 78 9.63 11.64 -13.09
N HIS A 79 9.22 10.43 -12.75
CA HIS A 79 10.07 9.45 -12.11
C HIS A 79 9.79 8.05 -12.68
N SER A 80 10.81 7.20 -12.64
CA SER A 80 10.63 5.77 -12.88
C SER A 80 9.74 5.16 -11.80
N ILE A 81 9.06 4.06 -12.11
CA ILE A 81 8.29 3.28 -11.12
C ILE A 81 9.16 2.93 -9.91
N HIS A 82 10.43 2.60 -10.13
CA HIS A 82 11.39 2.34 -9.05
C HIS A 82 11.56 3.53 -8.10
N HIS A 83 11.67 4.76 -8.62
CA HIS A 83 11.78 5.95 -7.79
C HIS A 83 10.47 6.26 -7.07
N TRP A 84 9.31 6.14 -7.72
CA TRP A 84 8.02 6.30 -7.06
C TRP A 84 7.80 5.34 -5.88
N ILE A 85 8.28 4.09 -6.00
CA ILE A 85 8.16 3.10 -4.92
C ILE A 85 9.10 3.43 -3.74
N ASN A 86 10.32 3.88 -4.03
CA ASN A 86 11.33 4.13 -3.00
C ASN A 86 11.17 5.49 -2.30
N ASP A 87 10.62 6.48 -3.01
CA ASP A 87 10.43 7.85 -2.51
C ASP A 87 9.00 8.06 -1.94
N GLY A 88 8.14 7.04 -2.06
CA GLY A 88 6.74 7.04 -1.59
C GLY A 88 6.56 6.97 -0.08
#